data_AF-V5WF61-F1
#
_entry.id   AF-V5WF61-F1
#
_cell.length_a   1.000
_cell.length_b   1.000
_cell.length_c   1.000
_cell.angle_alpha   90.00
_cell.angle_beta   90.00
_cell.angle_gamma   90.00
#
_symmetry.space_group_name_H-M   'P 1'
#
loop_
_entity.id
_entity.type
_entity.pdbx_description
1 polymer ?
#
loop_
_entity_poly.entity_id
_entity_poly.type
_entity_poly.pdbx_seq_one_letter_code
_entity_poly.pdbx_strand_id
1 'polypeptide(L)'
;MSGPEVMVDVARIEENTRVIVELCTQHGIEVTGVTKASCGMPQVAKAMLRGGVTMIGESRLENIHRLRAGGISAPIMLLRIPPLSAAEEIVRSVDLSLNSELSVIQRLSDVALSVGTVHDIILMVDLGDLREGIWPEDLMETASRVMEMEGVRIRGIGTNLTCYGGVIPSEENLGRLAGYADEIENRFGIPLPIISGGNSSSLNLLAEGGVPRKVNNLRIGEAILLGRETVERRAWPGTSQKAFLLSAEIIEKKRKPSVPIGITGQDAFGATPVFQDRGNILRGILNIGREDVDVEGLEPANPRISILGASSDHLLVDINSLETEPGLGESVEFIPNYSALLACMTSAYVGKRVILPEHLRHPRRRSVLLVGRLFQNERYGRELETRLERLNYRFRRTEAGLGVEELAGEIEPGAIPVLGGRELCVTGLEAAAASMNQFGLLWVDSTIRSEELSRVLGRDNEQISRSLDLSNIVLLGVREIEEDAAQIIRSLNIQVFTMEEISLIPMREIIRQSLKRTSMGTEGLYLKFSGRVADNGNDGLTNRETHLVMEMTAAYNTLRVLEIDDDEPDEASLDSAYIRSSREASANMPRFLLSALGKRILPVISEPDE
;
A
#
# COMPACT_ATOMS: atom_id res chain seq x y z
N MET A 1 20.72 8.58 2.44
CA MET A 1 21.03 7.16 2.65
C MET A 1 19.73 6.41 2.59
N SER A 2 19.65 5.31 1.84
CA SER A 2 18.50 4.40 1.89
C SER A 2 18.54 3.70 3.25
N GLY A 3 17.61 4.06 4.14
CA GLY A 3 17.45 3.32 5.41
C GLY A 3 16.97 1.89 5.16
N PRO A 4 16.88 1.05 6.21
CA PRO A 4 16.33 -0.29 6.09
C PRO A 4 14.91 -0.23 5.53
N GLU A 5 14.50 -1.22 4.75
CA GLU A 5 13.18 -1.26 4.12
C GLU A 5 12.53 -2.64 4.17
N VAL A 6 11.21 -2.68 4.38
CA VAL A 6 10.39 -3.87 4.10
C VAL A 6 9.88 -3.79 2.68
N MET A 7 10.29 -4.75 1.87
CA MET A 7 9.75 -5.01 0.55
C MET A 7 8.49 -5.86 0.67
N VAL A 8 7.38 -5.38 0.11
CA VAL A 8 6.04 -5.98 0.21
C VAL A 8 5.59 -6.46 -1.17
N ASP A 9 5.66 -7.76 -1.41
CA ASP A 9 5.26 -8.39 -2.68
C ASP A 9 3.74 -8.65 -2.68
N VAL A 10 2.99 -7.74 -3.30
CA VAL A 10 1.52 -7.80 -3.33
C VAL A 10 0.97 -8.94 -4.20
N ALA A 11 1.75 -9.43 -5.17
CA ALA A 11 1.34 -10.57 -5.98
C ALA A 11 1.35 -11.85 -5.13
N ARG A 12 2.39 -12.05 -4.32
CA ARG A 12 2.46 -13.18 -3.37
C ARG A 12 1.38 -13.12 -2.30
N ILE A 13 1.02 -11.93 -1.84
CA ILE A 13 -0.10 -11.76 -0.89
C ILE A 13 -1.41 -12.19 -1.53
N GLU A 14 -1.66 -11.79 -2.78
CA GLU A 14 -2.85 -12.19 -3.53
C GLU A 14 -2.90 -13.72 -3.75
N GLU A 15 -1.78 -14.33 -4.15
CA GLU A 15 -1.65 -15.79 -4.30
C GLU A 15 -1.91 -16.54 -2.99
N ASN A 16 -1.26 -16.12 -1.90
CA ASN A 16 -1.48 -16.70 -0.58
C ASN A 16 -2.94 -16.58 -0.17
N THR A 17 -3.55 -15.42 -0.41
CA THR A 17 -4.95 -15.18 -0.09
C THR A 17 -5.85 -16.15 -0.84
N ARG A 18 -5.63 -16.33 -2.16
CA ARG A 18 -6.42 -17.22 -2.99
C ARG A 18 -6.38 -18.66 -2.49
N VAL A 19 -5.19 -19.18 -2.15
CA VAL A 19 -5.02 -20.52 -1.60
C VAL A 19 -5.81 -20.72 -0.31
N ILE A 20 -5.77 -19.74 0.60
CA ILE A 20 -6.49 -19.82 1.86
C ILE A 20 -8.01 -19.69 1.68
N VAL A 21 -8.46 -18.76 0.83
CA VAL A 21 -9.88 -18.56 0.51
C VAL A 21 -10.47 -19.81 -0.14
N GLU A 22 -9.75 -20.45 -1.05
CA GLU A 22 -10.20 -21.70 -1.70
C GLU A 22 -10.41 -22.81 -0.67
N LEU A 23 -9.46 -23.01 0.26
CA LEU A 23 -9.61 -23.98 1.35
C LEU A 23 -10.83 -23.68 2.23
N CYS A 24 -11.03 -22.42 2.62
CA CYS A 24 -12.16 -22.02 3.47
C CYS A 24 -13.49 -22.20 2.73
N THR A 25 -13.54 -21.83 1.45
CA THR A 25 -14.74 -21.94 0.61
C THR A 25 -15.19 -23.39 0.45
N GLN A 26 -14.26 -24.34 0.32
CA GLN A 26 -14.57 -25.78 0.28
C GLN A 26 -15.32 -26.28 1.52
N HIS A 27 -15.20 -25.57 2.64
CA HIS A 27 -15.87 -25.88 3.90
C HIS A 27 -17.04 -24.93 4.19
N GLY A 28 -17.43 -24.06 3.25
CA GLY A 28 -18.51 -23.10 3.44
C GLY A 28 -18.15 -21.93 4.37
N ILE A 29 -16.86 -21.60 4.48
CA ILE A 29 -16.35 -20.55 5.36
C ILE A 29 -15.88 -19.35 4.53
N GLU A 30 -16.39 -18.16 4.87
CA GLU A 30 -15.89 -16.90 4.35
C GLU A 30 -14.66 -16.41 5.13
N VAL A 31 -13.79 -15.66 4.44
CA VAL A 31 -12.56 -15.13 5.02
C VAL A 31 -12.64 -13.62 5.18
N THR A 32 -12.44 -13.15 6.41
CA THR A 32 -12.10 -11.76 6.71
C THR A 32 -10.58 -11.61 6.70
N GLY A 33 -10.04 -10.89 5.72
CA GLY A 33 -8.59 -10.67 5.56
C GLY A 33 -8.05 -9.64 6.54
N VAL A 34 -7.10 -10.02 7.39
CA VAL A 34 -6.61 -9.17 8.49
C VAL A 34 -5.35 -8.41 8.07
N THR A 35 -5.46 -7.08 8.00
CA THR A 35 -4.39 -6.17 7.55
C THR A 35 -3.60 -5.52 8.69
N LYS A 36 -3.91 -5.89 9.94
CA LYS A 36 -3.27 -5.35 11.16
C LYS A 36 -1.74 -5.34 11.10
N ALA A 37 -1.12 -6.45 10.70
CA ALA A 37 0.34 -6.56 10.69
C ALA A 37 1.00 -5.75 9.56
N SER A 38 0.24 -5.34 8.54
CA SER A 38 0.67 -4.38 7.53
C SER A 38 0.26 -2.95 7.85
N CYS A 39 -0.22 -2.68 9.07
CA CYS A 39 -0.69 -1.37 9.50
C CYS A 39 -1.79 -0.80 8.57
N GLY A 40 -2.73 -1.63 8.13
CA GLY A 40 -3.79 -1.19 7.20
C GLY A 40 -3.24 -0.63 5.89
N MET A 41 -2.14 -1.19 5.38
CA MET A 41 -1.57 -0.79 4.09
C MET A 41 -2.56 -1.08 2.96
N PRO A 42 -3.08 -0.07 2.23
CA PRO A 42 -4.14 -0.28 1.24
C PRO A 42 -3.78 -1.27 0.13
N GLN A 43 -2.50 -1.32 -0.25
CA GLN A 43 -2.00 -2.26 -1.27
C GLN A 43 -2.14 -3.72 -0.85
N VAL A 44 -1.91 -4.00 0.43
CA VAL A 44 -2.09 -5.34 1.01
C VAL A 44 -3.58 -5.68 1.05
N ALA A 45 -4.43 -4.73 1.44
CA ALA A 45 -5.89 -4.92 1.44
C ALA A 45 -6.44 -5.17 0.02
N LYS A 46 -6.02 -4.38 -0.98
CA LYS A 46 -6.40 -4.59 -2.39
C LYS A 46 -5.95 -5.97 -2.90
N ALA A 47 -4.75 -6.41 -2.53
CA ALA A 47 -4.26 -7.75 -2.88
C ALA A 47 -5.10 -8.87 -2.22
N MET A 48 -5.46 -8.71 -0.94
CA MET A 48 -6.34 -9.66 -0.26
C MET A 48 -7.72 -9.72 -0.93
N LEU A 49 -8.30 -8.57 -1.29
CA LEU A 49 -9.61 -8.51 -1.96
C LEU A 49 -9.58 -9.20 -3.33
N ARG A 50 -8.55 -8.96 -4.14
CA ARG A 50 -8.35 -9.69 -5.41
C ARG A 50 -8.11 -11.19 -5.20
N GLY A 51 -7.55 -11.58 -4.06
CA GLY A 51 -7.41 -12.96 -3.64
C GLY A 51 -8.71 -13.61 -3.16
N GLY A 52 -9.80 -12.84 -2.98
CA GLY A 52 -11.13 -13.36 -2.71
C GLY A 52 -11.63 -13.20 -1.27
N VAL A 53 -10.97 -12.42 -0.40
CA VAL A 53 -11.57 -12.10 0.92
C VAL A 53 -12.81 -11.23 0.73
N THR A 54 -13.84 -11.43 1.56
CA THR A 54 -15.12 -10.70 1.46
C THR A 54 -15.18 -9.46 2.35
N MET A 55 -14.26 -9.36 3.31
CA MET A 55 -14.22 -8.31 4.33
C MET A 55 -12.77 -8.09 4.79
N ILE A 56 -12.44 -6.86 5.22
CA ILE A 56 -11.14 -6.54 5.81
C ILE A 56 -11.25 -6.43 7.33
N GLY A 57 -10.35 -7.07 8.06
CA GLY A 57 -10.23 -6.97 9.52
C GLY A 57 -9.08 -6.07 9.92
N GLU A 58 -9.33 -5.06 10.76
CA GLU A 58 -8.30 -4.15 11.26
C GLU A 58 -8.52 -3.80 12.74
N SER A 59 -7.45 -3.49 13.48
CA SER A 59 -7.47 -3.28 14.94
C SER A 59 -7.39 -1.82 15.38
N ARG A 60 -7.07 -0.89 14.46
CA ARG A 60 -6.81 0.52 14.76
C ARG A 60 -7.60 1.43 13.84
N LEU A 61 -8.23 2.47 14.38
CA LEU A 61 -9.04 3.40 13.58
C LEU A 61 -8.19 4.19 12.60
N GLU A 62 -6.95 4.54 12.97
CA GLU A 62 -6.01 5.21 12.07
C GLU A 62 -5.67 4.36 10.84
N ASN A 63 -5.62 3.04 11.02
CA ASN A 63 -5.43 2.09 9.92
C ASN A 63 -6.70 1.99 9.08
N ILE A 64 -7.88 1.99 9.70
CA ILE A 64 -9.17 1.97 8.97
C ILE A 64 -9.33 3.24 8.13
N HIS A 65 -9.02 4.41 8.67
CA HIS A 65 -9.01 5.66 7.91
C HIS A 65 -8.03 5.61 6.76
N ARG A 66 -6.82 5.06 6.97
CA ARG A 66 -5.85 4.83 5.89
C ARG A 66 -6.39 3.91 4.80
N LEU A 67 -7.09 2.84 5.17
CA LEU A 67 -7.72 1.91 4.23
C LEU A 67 -8.80 2.62 3.41
N ARG A 68 -9.71 3.35 4.07
CA ARG A 68 -10.75 4.16 3.39
C ARG A 68 -10.16 5.22 2.48
N ALA A 69 -9.16 5.94 2.98
CA ALA A 69 -8.41 6.92 2.23
C ALA A 69 -7.51 6.31 1.15
N GLY A 70 -7.37 4.98 1.09
CA GLY A 70 -6.73 4.25 -0.01
C GLY A 70 -7.75 3.51 -0.90
N GLY A 71 -9.01 3.95 -0.86
CA GLY A 71 -10.14 3.49 -1.66
C GLY A 71 -10.64 2.08 -1.35
N ILE A 72 -10.41 1.57 -0.15
CA ILE A 72 -11.04 0.32 0.28
C ILE A 72 -12.51 0.60 0.60
N SER A 73 -13.39 0.18 -0.31
CA SER A 73 -14.85 0.24 -0.15
C SER A 73 -15.46 -1.03 0.45
N ALA A 74 -14.70 -2.13 0.51
CA ALA A 74 -15.16 -3.37 1.13
C ALA A 74 -15.54 -3.17 2.62
N PRO A 75 -16.42 -4.02 3.18
CA PRO A 75 -16.75 -3.94 4.59
C PRO A 75 -15.50 -4.10 5.48
N ILE A 76 -15.44 -3.33 6.57
CA ILE A 76 -14.35 -3.34 7.54
C ILE A 76 -14.87 -3.77 8.91
N MET A 77 -14.26 -4.84 9.45
CA MET A 77 -14.47 -5.34 10.80
C MET A 77 -13.41 -4.78 11.75
N LEU A 78 -13.83 -4.07 12.80
CA LEU A 78 -12.94 -3.67 13.88
C LEU A 78 -12.69 -4.86 14.82
N LEU A 79 -11.46 -5.39 14.77
CA LEU A 79 -11.04 -6.59 15.50
C LEU A 79 -10.77 -6.33 16.98
N ARG A 80 -10.29 -5.13 17.31
CA ARG A 80 -9.99 -4.75 18.69
C ARG A 80 -11.30 -4.39 19.39
N ILE A 81 -11.50 -4.88 20.61
CA ILE A 81 -12.65 -4.44 21.44
C ILE A 81 -12.71 -2.90 21.46
N PRO A 82 -13.84 -2.30 21.06
CA PRO A 82 -14.04 -0.86 21.03
C PRO A 82 -13.74 -0.20 22.38
N PRO A 83 -12.90 0.85 22.43
CA PRO A 83 -12.83 1.70 23.61
C PRO A 83 -14.05 2.63 23.63
N LEU A 84 -14.59 2.88 24.83
CA LEU A 84 -15.76 3.75 25.03
C LEU A 84 -15.58 5.16 24.41
N SER A 85 -14.35 5.70 24.51
CA SER A 85 -13.99 7.03 24.02
C SER A 85 -14.06 7.16 22.50
N ALA A 86 -14.01 6.07 21.74
CA ALA A 86 -13.98 6.09 20.28
C ALA A 86 -15.32 5.72 19.64
N ALA A 87 -16.40 5.57 20.41
CA ALA A 87 -17.69 5.11 19.89
C ALA A 87 -18.20 5.95 18.71
N GLU A 88 -18.05 7.27 18.76
CA GLU A 88 -18.43 8.18 17.66
C GLU A 88 -17.67 7.91 16.36
N GLU A 89 -16.36 7.72 16.48
CA GLU A 89 -15.49 7.45 15.33
C GLU A 89 -15.74 6.06 14.75
N ILE A 90 -16.00 5.07 15.60
CA ILE A 90 -16.32 3.69 15.22
C ILE A 90 -17.59 3.65 14.40
N VAL A 91 -18.70 4.22 14.91
CA VAL A 91 -20.00 4.23 14.21
C VAL A 91 -19.91 4.91 12.84
N ARG A 92 -19.03 5.91 12.67
CA ARG A 92 -18.85 6.61 11.40
C ARG A 92 -17.95 5.90 10.39
N SER A 93 -17.02 5.07 10.86
CA SER A 93 -15.90 4.60 10.03
C SER A 93 -15.84 3.08 9.83
N VAL A 94 -16.60 2.33 10.64
CA VAL A 94 -16.53 0.88 10.75
C VAL A 94 -17.89 0.27 10.45
N ASP A 95 -17.94 -0.76 9.62
CA ASP A 95 -19.20 -1.43 9.26
C ASP A 95 -19.64 -2.44 10.33
N LEU A 96 -18.68 -3.07 11.02
CA LEU A 96 -18.93 -4.14 11.99
C LEU A 96 -17.88 -4.10 13.12
N SER A 97 -18.28 -4.21 14.39
CA SER A 97 -17.32 -4.25 15.51
C SER A 97 -17.48 -5.47 16.43
N LEU A 98 -16.35 -5.99 16.91
CA LEU A 98 -16.31 -7.09 17.87
C LEU A 98 -16.47 -6.54 19.30
N ASN A 99 -17.45 -7.01 20.08
CA ASN A 99 -17.77 -6.44 21.38
C ASN A 99 -17.97 -7.49 22.47
N SER A 100 -17.62 -7.15 23.71
CA SER A 100 -17.94 -7.93 24.90
C SER A 100 -18.51 -7.08 26.05
N GLU A 101 -18.27 -5.77 26.06
CA GLU A 101 -18.63 -4.89 27.16
C GLU A 101 -19.96 -4.16 26.95
N LEU A 102 -20.93 -4.41 27.81
CA LEU A 102 -22.29 -3.83 27.70
C LEU A 102 -22.31 -2.30 27.70
N SER A 103 -21.50 -1.65 28.53
CA SER A 103 -21.44 -0.18 28.57
C SER A 103 -20.92 0.42 27.26
N VAL A 104 -20.05 -0.31 26.55
CA VAL A 104 -19.52 0.10 25.26
C VAL A 104 -20.58 -0.11 24.18
N ILE A 105 -21.28 -1.24 24.18
CA ILE A 105 -22.37 -1.51 23.24
C ILE A 105 -23.49 -0.46 23.39
N GLN A 106 -23.87 -0.13 24.63
CA GLN A 106 -24.84 0.94 24.90
C GLN A 106 -24.39 2.27 24.31
N ARG A 107 -23.12 2.64 24.50
CA ARG A 107 -22.59 3.89 23.95
C ARG A 107 -22.57 3.88 22.41
N LEU A 108 -22.23 2.75 21.78
CA LEU A 108 -22.33 2.59 20.33
C LEU A 108 -23.77 2.76 19.85
N SER A 109 -24.73 2.18 20.57
CA SER A 109 -26.17 2.33 20.30
C SER A 109 -26.60 3.80 20.35
N ASP A 110 -26.28 4.50 21.45
CA ASP A 110 -26.66 5.91 21.63
C ASP A 110 -26.10 6.80 20.52
N VAL A 111 -24.83 6.57 20.15
CA VAL A 111 -24.17 7.29 19.06
C VAL A 111 -24.81 6.97 17.71
N ALA A 112 -25.06 5.69 17.41
CA ALA A 112 -25.66 5.26 16.15
C ALA A 112 -27.04 5.90 15.96
N LEU A 113 -27.88 5.91 17.00
CA LEU A 113 -29.16 6.60 16.99
C LEU A 113 -29.00 8.11 16.74
N SER A 114 -28.02 8.75 17.38
CA SER A 114 -27.77 10.19 17.23
C SER A 114 -27.39 10.61 15.80
N VAL A 115 -26.84 9.69 15.00
CA VAL A 115 -26.46 9.92 13.60
C VAL A 115 -27.40 9.22 12.60
N GLY A 116 -28.51 8.65 13.07
CA GLY A 116 -29.53 8.04 12.22
C GLY A 116 -29.12 6.72 11.56
N THR A 117 -28.24 5.94 12.19
CA THR A 117 -27.79 4.62 11.71
C THR A 117 -28.03 3.53 12.75
N VAL A 118 -27.80 2.27 12.36
CA VAL A 118 -27.74 1.11 13.26
C VAL A 118 -26.38 0.45 13.07
N HIS A 119 -25.61 0.33 14.15
CA HIS A 119 -24.26 -0.22 14.10
C HIS A 119 -24.27 -1.74 14.27
N ASP A 120 -23.66 -2.46 13.34
CA ASP A 120 -23.60 -3.92 13.40
C ASP A 120 -22.49 -4.37 14.37
N ILE A 121 -22.79 -5.39 15.19
CA ILE A 121 -21.85 -5.95 16.17
C ILE A 121 -21.79 -7.47 16.13
N ILE A 122 -20.64 -8.01 16.53
CA ILE A 122 -20.48 -9.43 16.90
C ILE A 122 -20.18 -9.50 18.39
N LEU A 123 -20.90 -10.38 19.11
CA LEU A 123 -20.60 -10.65 20.51
C LEU A 123 -19.43 -11.64 20.59
N MET A 124 -18.34 -11.20 21.21
CA MET A 124 -17.17 -12.05 21.43
C MET A 124 -17.41 -12.91 22.67
N VAL A 125 -17.10 -14.20 22.58
CA VAL A 125 -17.21 -15.18 23.66
C VAL A 125 -15.82 -15.70 23.99
N ASP A 126 -15.47 -15.65 25.28
CA ASP A 126 -14.21 -16.23 25.74
C ASP A 126 -14.40 -17.74 25.92
N LEU A 127 -13.62 -18.51 25.18
CA LEU A 127 -13.64 -19.98 25.19
C LEU A 127 -12.33 -20.58 25.71
N GLY A 128 -11.56 -19.79 26.47
CA GLY A 128 -10.40 -20.25 27.24
C GLY A 128 -9.11 -19.46 27.02
N ASP A 129 -9.05 -18.54 26.05
CA ASP A 129 -7.83 -17.74 25.80
C ASP A 129 -7.63 -16.67 26.88
N LEU A 130 -8.69 -16.34 27.66
CA LEU A 130 -8.68 -15.38 28.77
C LEU A 130 -8.16 -13.99 28.36
N ARG A 131 -8.45 -13.59 27.10
CA ARG A 131 -7.98 -12.34 26.48
C ARG A 131 -9.11 -11.31 26.41
N GLU A 132 -10.19 -11.65 25.73
CA GLU A 132 -11.41 -10.87 25.62
C GLU A 132 -12.59 -11.79 25.33
N GLY A 133 -13.78 -11.29 25.64
CA GLY A 133 -15.03 -11.98 25.37
C GLY A 133 -15.91 -12.04 26.61
N ILE A 134 -17.19 -12.21 26.37
CA ILE A 134 -18.19 -12.45 27.40
C ILE A 134 -17.93 -13.87 27.94
N TRP A 135 -17.93 -14.00 29.26
CA TRP A 135 -17.84 -15.31 29.88
C TRP A 135 -19.10 -16.11 29.53
N PRO A 136 -19.01 -17.40 29.19
CA PRO A 136 -20.16 -18.14 28.65
C PRO A 136 -21.43 -18.12 29.51
N GLU A 137 -21.28 -18.04 30.84
CA GLU A 137 -22.41 -17.96 31.78
C GLU A 137 -23.18 -16.63 31.66
N ASP A 138 -22.50 -15.55 31.27
CA ASP A 138 -23.08 -14.20 31.15
C ASP A 138 -23.60 -13.90 29.74
N LEU A 139 -23.35 -14.79 28.77
CA LEU A 139 -23.62 -14.54 27.35
C LEU A 139 -25.11 -14.29 27.07
N MET A 140 -25.99 -15.12 27.62
CA MET A 140 -27.42 -15.01 27.36
C MET A 140 -28.04 -13.77 28.02
N GLU A 141 -27.58 -13.41 29.22
CA GLU A 141 -27.98 -12.16 29.87
C GLU A 141 -27.50 -10.95 29.07
N THR A 142 -26.23 -10.98 28.66
CA THR A 142 -25.63 -9.91 27.83
C THR A 142 -26.39 -9.75 26.52
N ALA A 143 -26.65 -10.84 25.79
CA ALA A 143 -27.43 -10.81 24.56
C ALA A 143 -28.84 -10.24 24.79
N SER A 144 -29.52 -10.65 25.87
CA SER A 144 -30.85 -10.13 26.21
C SER A 144 -30.83 -8.61 26.42
N ARG A 145 -29.82 -8.07 27.09
CA ARG A 145 -29.69 -6.62 27.33
C ARG A 145 -29.36 -5.86 26.04
N VAL A 146 -28.55 -6.45 25.16
CA VAL A 146 -28.21 -5.85 23.86
C VAL A 146 -29.44 -5.81 22.94
N MET A 147 -30.36 -6.77 23.03
CA MET A 147 -31.60 -6.76 22.26
C MET A 147 -32.53 -5.58 22.58
N GLU A 148 -32.36 -4.94 23.73
CA GLU A 148 -33.10 -3.74 24.13
C GLU A 148 -32.49 -2.45 23.55
N MET A 149 -31.33 -2.53 22.89
CA MET A 149 -30.58 -1.38 22.37
C MET A 149 -30.87 -1.15 20.87
N GLU A 150 -31.70 -0.17 20.55
CA GLU A 150 -32.18 0.08 19.17
C GLU A 150 -31.10 0.52 18.17
N GLY A 151 -30.00 1.12 18.65
CA GLY A 151 -28.91 1.63 17.82
C GLY A 151 -27.89 0.59 17.39
N VAL A 152 -28.00 -0.66 17.84
CA VAL A 152 -27.08 -1.75 17.46
C VAL A 152 -27.84 -2.97 16.96
N ARG A 153 -27.15 -3.80 16.19
CA ARG A 153 -27.68 -5.08 15.70
C ARG A 153 -26.67 -6.20 15.90
N ILE A 154 -27.06 -7.25 16.61
CA ILE A 154 -26.26 -8.47 16.73
C ILE A 154 -26.27 -9.18 15.38
N ARG A 155 -25.13 -9.17 14.68
CA ARG A 155 -24.91 -9.89 13.42
C ARG A 155 -24.29 -11.26 13.61
N GLY A 156 -23.85 -11.59 14.81
CA GLY A 156 -23.09 -12.80 15.02
C GLY A 156 -22.50 -12.94 16.41
N ILE A 157 -21.84 -14.08 16.60
CA ILE A 157 -20.94 -14.32 17.72
C ILE A 157 -19.58 -14.77 17.20
N GLY A 158 -18.53 -14.55 17.99
CA GLY A 158 -17.19 -14.94 17.61
C GLY A 158 -16.33 -15.29 18.81
N THR A 159 -15.19 -15.90 18.56
CA THR A 159 -14.18 -16.16 19.58
C THR A 159 -12.79 -15.88 19.02
N ASN A 160 -11.82 -15.61 19.88
CA ASN A 160 -10.42 -15.55 19.47
C ASN A 160 -9.57 -16.45 20.37
N LEU A 161 -8.88 -17.39 19.74
CA LEU A 161 -8.01 -18.36 20.40
C LEU A 161 -6.56 -18.19 19.92
N THR A 162 -5.62 -18.84 20.62
CA THR A 162 -4.18 -18.90 20.30
C THR A 162 -3.49 -17.53 20.35
N CYS A 163 -3.98 -16.60 21.18
CA CYS A 163 -3.34 -15.29 21.29
C CYS A 163 -2.68 -15.05 22.64
N TYR A 164 -3.45 -14.86 23.72
CA TYR A 164 -2.88 -14.60 25.04
C TYR A 164 -2.64 -15.90 25.78
N GLY A 165 -3.69 -16.70 25.99
CA GLY A 165 -3.61 -17.99 26.65
C GLY A 165 -2.98 -19.10 25.80
N GLY A 166 -2.87 -18.91 24.49
CA GLY A 166 -2.27 -19.90 23.59
C GLY A 166 -3.15 -21.12 23.39
N VAL A 167 -4.45 -21.03 23.70
CA VAL A 167 -5.40 -22.13 23.54
C VAL A 167 -5.57 -22.43 22.06
N ILE A 168 -5.37 -23.69 21.67
CA ILE A 168 -5.51 -24.12 20.27
C ILE A 168 -7.01 -24.37 19.98
N PRO A 169 -7.54 -23.96 18.80
CA PRO A 169 -8.89 -24.30 18.39
C PRO A 169 -9.12 -25.80 18.37
N SER A 170 -10.26 -26.25 18.85
CA SER A 170 -10.66 -27.66 18.88
C SER A 170 -12.13 -27.81 18.50
N GLU A 171 -12.53 -29.03 18.13
CA GLU A 171 -13.96 -29.32 17.89
C GLU A 171 -14.82 -28.98 19.12
N GLU A 172 -14.27 -29.14 20.33
CA GLU A 172 -14.97 -28.86 21.58
C GLU A 172 -15.25 -27.36 21.75
N ASN A 173 -14.23 -26.50 21.66
CA ASN A 173 -14.44 -25.07 21.86
C ASN A 173 -15.27 -24.45 20.72
N LEU A 174 -14.99 -24.79 19.47
CA LEU A 174 -15.80 -24.28 18.36
C LEU A 174 -17.21 -24.89 18.34
N GLY A 175 -17.37 -26.13 18.84
CA GLY A 175 -18.67 -26.75 19.05
C GLY A 175 -19.51 -26.02 20.09
N ARG A 176 -18.87 -25.55 21.18
CA ARG A 176 -19.52 -24.68 22.16
C ARG A 176 -19.94 -23.34 21.54
N LEU A 177 -19.09 -22.72 20.72
CA LEU A 177 -19.46 -21.50 19.99
C LEU A 177 -20.70 -21.74 19.12
N ALA A 178 -20.73 -22.83 18.35
CA ALA A 178 -21.88 -23.19 17.53
C ALA A 178 -23.15 -23.38 18.37
N GLY A 179 -23.06 -24.08 19.50
CA GLY A 179 -24.17 -24.27 20.44
C GLY A 179 -24.70 -22.96 21.03
N TYR A 180 -23.82 -22.02 21.39
CA TYR A 180 -24.24 -20.69 21.86
C TYR A 180 -24.93 -19.88 20.77
N ALA A 181 -24.50 -20.01 19.51
CA ALA A 181 -25.19 -19.40 18.39
C ALA A 181 -26.62 -19.95 18.25
N ASP A 182 -26.78 -21.28 18.29
CA ASP A 182 -28.11 -21.92 18.25
C ASP A 182 -28.99 -21.43 19.40
N GLU A 183 -28.45 -21.31 20.61
CA GLU A 183 -29.20 -20.85 21.77
C GLU A 183 -29.66 -19.40 21.63
N ILE A 184 -28.81 -18.49 21.14
CA ILE A 184 -29.19 -17.09 20.87
C ILE A 184 -30.27 -17.02 19.80
N GLU A 185 -30.11 -17.72 18.67
CA GLU A 185 -31.09 -17.72 17.58
C GLU A 185 -32.46 -18.24 18.06
N ASN A 186 -32.48 -19.36 18.79
CA ASN A 186 -33.71 -19.95 19.30
C ASN A 186 -34.39 -19.09 20.38
N ARG A 187 -33.61 -18.48 21.28
CA ARG A 187 -34.13 -17.70 22.41
C ARG A 187 -34.67 -16.35 21.99
N PHE A 188 -34.01 -15.67 21.06
CA PHE A 188 -34.33 -14.30 20.66
C PHE A 188 -34.98 -14.18 19.28
N GLY A 189 -35.06 -15.27 18.51
CA GLY A 189 -35.70 -15.30 17.19
C GLY A 189 -34.99 -14.44 16.15
N ILE A 190 -33.67 -14.24 16.30
CA ILE A 190 -32.83 -13.47 15.37
C ILE A 190 -31.93 -14.40 14.56
N PRO A 191 -31.58 -14.05 13.31
CA PRO A 191 -30.54 -14.77 12.57
C PRO A 191 -29.15 -14.28 12.99
N LEU A 192 -28.19 -15.21 13.10
CA LEU A 192 -26.77 -14.89 13.28
C LEU A 192 -25.99 -15.22 12.00
N PRO A 193 -25.93 -14.31 11.01
CA PRO A 193 -25.25 -14.59 9.74
C PRO A 193 -23.75 -14.82 9.86
N ILE A 194 -23.09 -14.39 10.95
CA ILE A 194 -21.65 -14.53 11.11
C ILE A 194 -21.32 -15.28 12.41
N ILE A 195 -20.84 -16.52 12.29
CA ILE A 195 -20.27 -17.29 13.40
C ILE A 195 -18.76 -17.36 13.18
N SER A 196 -18.05 -16.43 13.81
CA SER A 196 -16.64 -16.17 13.53
C SER A 196 -15.72 -17.00 14.44
N GLY A 197 -15.33 -18.17 13.95
CA GLY A 197 -14.73 -19.25 14.75
C GLY A 197 -13.26 -19.09 15.10
N GLY A 198 -12.56 -18.09 14.57
CA GLY A 198 -11.16 -17.88 14.95
C GLY A 198 -10.33 -17.17 13.90
N ASN A 199 -9.06 -17.56 13.84
CA ASN A 199 -8.03 -16.89 13.07
C ASN A 199 -7.15 -17.92 12.32
N SER A 200 -5.94 -17.53 11.90
CA SER A 200 -5.00 -18.41 11.20
C SER A 200 -4.66 -19.71 11.96
N SER A 201 -4.83 -19.76 13.30
CA SER A 201 -4.69 -20.99 14.10
C SER A 201 -5.75 -22.05 13.82
N SER A 202 -6.91 -21.67 13.27
CA SER A 202 -8.01 -22.59 12.96
C SER A 202 -7.79 -23.40 11.68
N LEU A 203 -6.75 -23.10 10.90
CA LEU A 203 -6.53 -23.72 9.58
C LEU A 203 -6.20 -25.20 9.64
N ASN A 204 -5.42 -25.66 10.62
CA ASN A 204 -5.13 -27.09 10.78
C ASN A 204 -6.41 -27.87 11.08
N LEU A 205 -7.20 -27.41 12.06
CA LEU A 205 -8.49 -28.01 12.41
C LEU A 205 -9.46 -28.00 11.22
N LEU A 206 -9.46 -26.93 10.42
CA LEU A 206 -10.26 -26.85 9.21
C LEU A 206 -9.86 -27.89 8.17
N ALA A 207 -8.55 -28.03 7.90
CA ALA A 207 -8.02 -29.00 6.95
C ALA A 207 -8.28 -30.45 7.37
N GLU A 208 -8.36 -30.70 8.69
CA GLU A 208 -8.72 -32.00 9.27
C GLU A 208 -10.24 -32.24 9.30
N GLY A 209 -11.06 -31.24 8.93
CA GLY A 209 -12.52 -31.34 8.90
C GLY A 209 -13.19 -31.18 10.27
N GLY A 210 -12.46 -30.73 11.30
CA GLY A 210 -12.95 -30.59 12.67
C GLY A 210 -13.66 -29.26 12.98
N VAL A 211 -13.68 -28.30 12.05
CA VAL A 211 -14.44 -27.05 12.27
C VAL A 211 -15.95 -27.31 12.12
N PRO A 212 -16.78 -27.00 13.12
CA PRO A 212 -18.23 -27.23 13.03
C PRO A 212 -18.86 -26.46 11.87
N ARG A 213 -19.79 -27.09 11.14
CA ARG A 213 -20.46 -26.50 9.95
C ARG A 213 -21.14 -25.16 10.19
N LYS A 214 -21.53 -24.87 11.43
CA LYS A 214 -22.18 -23.60 11.79
C LYS A 214 -21.18 -22.44 11.85
N VAL A 215 -19.89 -22.71 12.06
CA VAL A 215 -18.81 -21.73 11.92
C VAL A 215 -18.62 -21.43 10.43
N ASN A 216 -18.92 -20.21 10.03
CA ASN A 216 -18.94 -19.80 8.62
C ASN A 216 -18.01 -18.61 8.32
N ASN A 217 -17.24 -18.15 9.29
CA ASN A 217 -16.29 -17.06 9.09
C ASN A 217 -14.99 -17.29 9.88
N LEU A 218 -13.85 -16.98 9.24
CA LEU A 218 -12.52 -16.94 9.88
C LEU A 218 -11.81 -15.61 9.59
N ARG A 219 -11.11 -15.09 10.59
CA ARG A 219 -10.37 -13.81 10.53
C ARG A 219 -8.88 -14.08 10.36
N ILE A 220 -8.42 -14.15 9.12
CA ILE A 220 -7.11 -14.69 8.77
C ILE A 220 -6.14 -13.57 8.40
N GLY A 221 -4.97 -13.55 9.04
CA GLY A 221 -3.91 -12.58 8.76
C GLY A 221 -2.57 -13.25 8.51
N GLU A 222 -2.03 -13.95 9.51
CA GLU A 222 -0.69 -14.54 9.47
C GLU A 222 -0.50 -15.52 8.31
N ALA A 223 -1.48 -16.40 8.07
CA ALA A 223 -1.41 -17.34 6.96
C ALA A 223 -1.41 -16.66 5.57
N ILE A 224 -2.08 -15.52 5.44
CA ILE A 224 -2.08 -14.74 4.20
C ILE A 224 -0.75 -13.98 4.06
N LEU A 225 -0.33 -13.27 5.10
CA LEU A 225 0.81 -12.36 5.06
C LEU A 225 2.15 -13.09 5.06
N LEU A 226 2.27 -14.20 5.81
CA LEU A 226 3.52 -14.93 6.00
C LEU A 226 3.51 -16.33 5.40
N GLY A 227 2.36 -16.81 4.88
CA GLY A 227 2.25 -18.16 4.34
C GLY A 227 2.51 -19.25 5.39
N ARG A 228 2.09 -19.04 6.64
CA ARG A 228 2.32 -19.97 7.76
C ARG A 228 1.07 -20.18 8.61
N GLU A 229 0.93 -21.37 9.20
CA GLU A 229 -0.06 -21.57 10.27
C GLU A 229 0.45 -21.07 11.62
N THR A 230 -0.44 -20.65 12.51
CA THR A 230 -0.06 -19.90 13.74
C THR A 230 0.45 -20.79 14.88
N VAL A 231 0.08 -22.07 14.92
CA VAL A 231 0.31 -22.95 16.08
C VAL A 231 1.76 -23.42 16.11
N GLU A 232 2.23 -24.07 15.04
CA GLU A 232 3.60 -24.57 14.92
C GLU A 232 4.49 -23.68 14.02
N ARG A 233 3.93 -22.62 13.41
CA ARG A 233 4.61 -21.69 12.50
C ARG A 233 5.21 -22.37 11.26
N ARG A 234 4.64 -23.51 10.86
CA ARG A 234 5.02 -24.23 9.65
C ARG A 234 4.49 -23.51 8.41
N ALA A 235 5.22 -23.63 7.31
CA ALA A 235 4.78 -23.13 6.02
C ALA A 235 3.46 -23.81 5.63
N TRP A 236 2.47 -23.01 5.20
CA TRP A 236 1.20 -23.53 4.73
C TRP A 236 1.34 -24.01 3.27
N PRO A 237 0.87 -25.21 2.91
CA PRO A 237 0.98 -25.73 1.55
C PRO A 237 0.40 -24.76 0.51
N GLY A 238 1.13 -24.56 -0.60
CA GLY A 238 0.70 -23.67 -1.69
C GLY A 238 0.93 -22.18 -1.44
N THR A 239 1.43 -21.77 -0.26
CA THR A 239 1.69 -20.36 0.07
C THR A 239 3.18 -20.01 0.06
N SER A 240 3.48 -18.74 -0.19
CA SER A 240 4.83 -18.17 -0.16
C SER A 240 5.13 -17.47 1.16
N GLN A 241 6.33 -17.71 1.69
CA GLN A 241 6.86 -17.04 2.89
C GLN A 241 7.66 -15.78 2.55
N LYS A 242 7.73 -15.41 1.26
CA LYS A 242 8.52 -14.26 0.75
C LYS A 242 7.64 -13.09 0.30
N ALA A 243 6.44 -12.99 0.86
CA ALA A 243 5.55 -11.84 0.66
C ALA A 243 6.12 -10.57 1.32
N PHE A 244 6.89 -10.72 2.39
CA PHE A 244 7.60 -9.63 3.07
C PHE A 244 9.09 -9.99 3.17
N LEU A 245 9.96 -9.07 2.76
CA LEU A 245 11.41 -9.20 2.92
C LEU A 245 11.96 -7.90 3.51
N LEU A 246 12.69 -8.01 4.61
CA LEU A 246 13.40 -6.89 5.21
C LEU A 246 14.79 -6.80 4.58
N SER A 247 15.16 -5.63 4.10
CA SER A 247 16.46 -5.32 3.51
C SER A 247 17.19 -4.29 4.37
N ALA A 248 18.44 -4.57 4.75
CA ALA A 248 19.27 -3.66 5.54
C ALA A 248 20.70 -3.59 5.00
N GLU A 249 21.28 -2.39 5.00
CA GLU A 249 22.56 -2.06 4.37
C GLU A 249 23.74 -2.43 5.27
N ILE A 250 24.80 -3.01 4.69
CA ILE A 250 26.09 -3.22 5.37
C ILE A 250 26.84 -1.89 5.48
N ILE A 251 26.95 -1.38 6.71
CA ILE A 251 27.64 -0.12 7.02
C ILE A 251 29.03 -0.33 7.62
N GLU A 252 29.32 -1.53 8.13
CA GLU A 252 30.67 -1.93 8.52
C GLU A 252 30.92 -3.39 8.13
N LYS A 253 32.09 -3.67 7.56
CA LYS A 253 32.59 -5.03 7.31
C LYS A 253 34.02 -5.17 7.80
N LYS A 254 34.28 -6.02 8.78
CA LYS A 254 35.62 -6.24 9.35
C LYS A 254 35.83 -7.68 9.84
N ARG A 255 37.06 -8.18 9.72
CA ARG A 255 37.48 -9.42 10.38
C ARG A 255 37.79 -9.13 11.86
N LYS A 256 37.07 -9.76 12.79
CA LYS A 256 37.18 -9.57 14.24
C LYS A 256 37.10 -10.91 14.99
N PRO A 257 37.61 -11.01 16.22
CA PRO A 257 37.33 -12.15 17.09
C PRO A 257 35.82 -12.35 17.28
N SER A 258 35.40 -13.61 17.30
CA SER A 258 33.99 -14.02 17.49
C SER A 258 33.48 -13.82 18.93
N VAL A 259 34.38 -13.64 19.89
CA VAL A 259 34.07 -13.34 21.29
C VAL A 259 34.54 -11.95 21.70
N PRO A 260 33.80 -11.21 22.55
CA PRO A 260 34.27 -9.95 23.12
C PRO A 260 35.54 -10.13 23.97
N ILE A 261 36.36 -9.08 24.02
CA ILE A 261 37.58 -9.03 24.85
C ILE A 261 37.30 -8.16 26.07
N GLY A 262 37.38 -8.74 27.27
CA GLY A 262 37.18 -8.03 28.54
C GLY A 262 36.26 -8.79 29.50
N ILE A 263 35.88 -8.12 30.60
CA ILE A 263 34.88 -8.63 31.55
C ILE A 263 33.50 -8.31 30.98
N THR A 264 32.70 -9.33 30.74
CA THR A 264 31.34 -9.19 30.19
C THR A 264 30.32 -9.05 31.31
N GLY A 265 29.48 -8.00 31.24
CA GLY A 265 28.31 -7.81 32.09
C GLY A 265 27.00 -8.05 31.35
N GLN A 266 25.92 -7.42 31.77
CA GLN A 266 24.67 -7.38 31.01
C GLN A 266 24.80 -6.48 29.79
N ASP A 267 24.07 -6.80 28.72
CA ASP A 267 23.89 -5.94 27.56
C ASP A 267 22.89 -4.80 27.84
N ALA A 268 22.67 -3.94 26.84
CA ALA A 268 21.78 -2.78 26.97
C ALA A 268 20.30 -3.14 27.26
N PHE A 269 19.92 -4.42 27.13
CA PHE A 269 18.56 -4.93 27.35
C PHE A 269 18.48 -5.88 28.55
N GLY A 270 19.56 -5.94 29.36
CA GLY A 270 19.59 -6.67 30.63
C GLY A 270 19.92 -8.17 30.50
N ALA A 271 20.20 -8.67 29.29
CA ALA A 271 20.61 -10.06 29.09
C ALA A 271 22.12 -10.22 29.31
N THR A 272 22.57 -11.37 29.80
CA THR A 272 24.00 -11.69 29.86
C THR A 272 24.36 -12.54 28.64
N PRO A 273 25.04 -11.97 27.62
CA PRO A 273 25.29 -12.69 26.39
C PRO A 273 26.34 -13.79 26.57
N VAL A 274 26.07 -14.96 25.99
CA VAL A 274 27.02 -16.07 25.93
C VAL A 274 27.48 -16.24 24.50
N PHE A 275 28.79 -16.19 24.27
CA PHE A 275 29.38 -16.29 22.94
C PHE A 275 30.15 -17.59 22.80
N GLN A 276 30.00 -18.24 21.64
CA GLN A 276 30.84 -19.36 21.24
C GLN A 276 32.07 -18.83 20.49
N ASP A 277 33.27 -19.24 20.91
CA ASP A 277 34.49 -18.91 20.18
C ASP A 277 34.61 -19.72 18.89
N ARG A 278 34.55 -19.00 17.76
CA ARG A 278 34.72 -19.47 16.38
C ARG A 278 35.98 -18.89 15.74
N GLY A 279 36.90 -18.35 16.53
CA GLY A 279 38.10 -17.64 16.06
C GLY A 279 37.76 -16.29 15.41
N ASN A 280 38.54 -15.90 14.41
CA ASN A 280 38.33 -14.66 13.66
C ASN A 280 37.28 -14.87 12.56
N ILE A 281 36.17 -14.15 12.65
CA ILE A 281 35.07 -14.19 11.67
C ILE A 281 34.99 -12.87 10.91
N LEU A 282 34.43 -12.92 9.70
CA LEU A 282 34.06 -11.73 8.94
C LEU A 282 32.69 -11.24 9.43
N ARG A 283 32.67 -10.11 10.14
CA ARG A 283 31.45 -9.51 10.68
C ARG A 283 30.94 -8.39 9.78
N GLY A 284 29.64 -8.39 9.55
CA GLY A 284 28.89 -7.25 9.04
C GLY A 284 28.13 -6.54 10.16
N ILE A 285 28.06 -5.21 10.10
CA ILE A 285 27.12 -4.40 10.87
C ILE A 285 26.11 -3.81 9.88
N LEU A 286 24.83 -4.01 10.16
CA LEU A 286 23.72 -3.49 9.36
C LEU A 286 23.11 -2.24 10.02
N ASN A 287 22.56 -1.35 9.20
CA ASN A 287 21.90 -0.09 9.63
C ASN A 287 20.48 -0.27 10.19
N ILE A 288 20.27 -1.32 10.98
CA ILE A 288 18.99 -1.64 11.63
C ILE A 288 19.27 -2.26 13.00
N GLY A 289 18.45 -2.01 14.01
CA GLY A 289 18.60 -2.65 15.33
C GLY A 289 17.29 -2.95 16.04
N ARG A 290 17.38 -3.18 17.35
CA ARG A 290 16.21 -3.53 18.20
C ARG A 290 15.16 -2.42 18.31
N GLU A 291 15.50 -1.18 17.99
CA GLU A 291 14.52 -0.09 17.90
C GLU A 291 13.59 -0.24 16.68
N ASP A 292 14.05 -0.95 15.65
CA ASP A 292 13.35 -1.06 14.36
C ASP A 292 12.59 -2.37 14.20
N VAL A 293 13.12 -3.45 14.77
CA VAL A 293 12.67 -4.82 14.52
C VAL A 293 12.88 -5.73 15.72
N ASP A 294 11.99 -6.72 15.87
CA ASP A 294 12.24 -7.88 16.72
C ASP A 294 13.26 -8.81 16.04
N VAL A 295 14.52 -8.72 16.45
CA VAL A 295 15.67 -9.38 15.81
C VAL A 295 15.57 -10.90 15.87
N GLU A 296 15.01 -11.43 16.95
CA GLU A 296 14.79 -12.85 17.21
C GLU A 296 13.76 -13.43 16.22
N GLY A 297 12.95 -12.58 15.62
CA GLY A 297 12.01 -12.95 14.57
C GLY A 297 12.55 -12.90 13.15
N LEU A 298 13.85 -12.67 12.95
CA LEU A 298 14.47 -12.61 11.62
C LEU A 298 15.16 -13.90 11.21
N GLU A 299 14.84 -14.37 10.01
CA GLU A 299 15.56 -15.45 9.34
C GLU A 299 16.33 -14.88 8.14
N PRO A 300 17.67 -15.02 8.06
CA PRO A 300 18.42 -14.57 6.89
C PRO A 300 17.94 -15.27 5.60
N ALA A 301 17.67 -14.50 4.55
CA ALA A 301 17.24 -15.06 3.27
C ALA A 301 18.32 -15.93 2.60
N ASN A 302 19.59 -15.65 2.92
CA ASN A 302 20.72 -16.50 2.57
C ASN A 302 21.16 -17.32 3.80
N PRO A 303 21.04 -18.66 3.77
CA PRO A 303 21.33 -19.52 4.92
C PRO A 303 22.82 -19.56 5.31
N ARG A 304 23.72 -19.00 4.49
CA ARG A 304 25.15 -18.84 4.82
C ARG A 304 25.42 -17.65 5.74
N ILE A 305 24.43 -16.81 6.01
CA ILE A 305 24.52 -15.68 6.94
C ILE A 305 23.92 -16.13 8.27
N SER A 306 24.56 -15.74 9.38
CA SER A 306 23.98 -15.95 10.72
C SER A 306 23.91 -14.65 11.52
N ILE A 307 22.83 -14.45 12.27
CA ILE A 307 22.68 -13.31 13.17
C ILE A 307 23.51 -13.57 14.42
N LEU A 308 24.38 -12.62 14.76
CA LEU A 308 25.22 -12.67 15.97
C LEU A 308 24.56 -11.99 17.17
N GLY A 309 23.68 -11.01 16.91
CA GLY A 309 23.00 -10.21 17.93
C GLY A 309 22.77 -8.77 17.45
N ALA A 310 22.20 -7.94 18.31
CA ALA A 310 21.91 -6.55 17.97
C ALA A 310 21.99 -5.61 19.18
N SER A 311 22.24 -4.34 18.88
CA SER A 311 22.08 -3.18 19.79
C SER A 311 20.78 -2.43 19.46
N SER A 312 20.61 -1.21 19.97
CA SER A 312 19.49 -0.31 19.60
C SER A 312 19.42 -0.09 18.09
N ASP A 313 20.55 0.29 17.48
CA ASP A 313 20.63 0.80 16.10
C ASP A 313 21.33 -0.15 15.11
N HIS A 314 21.91 -1.24 15.61
CA HIS A 314 22.80 -2.09 14.82
C HIS A 314 22.53 -3.58 14.98
N LEU A 315 22.48 -4.29 13.85
CA LEU A 315 22.35 -5.74 13.73
C LEU A 315 23.69 -6.29 13.26
N LEU A 316 24.23 -7.22 14.03
CA LEU A 316 25.52 -7.85 13.75
C LEU A 316 25.27 -9.20 13.09
N VAL A 317 25.95 -9.44 11.97
CA VAL A 317 25.87 -10.69 11.21
C VAL A 317 27.25 -11.29 10.98
N ASP A 318 27.32 -12.61 10.97
CA ASP A 318 28.45 -13.37 10.47
C ASP A 318 28.21 -13.66 8.99
N ILE A 319 29.14 -13.18 8.15
CA ILE A 319 29.12 -13.32 6.70
C ILE A 319 30.33 -14.10 6.19
N ASN A 320 31.07 -14.78 7.07
CA ASN A 320 32.28 -15.51 6.72
C ASN A 320 32.06 -16.71 5.77
N SER A 321 30.83 -17.22 5.70
CA SER A 321 30.48 -18.39 4.88
C SER A 321 29.89 -18.04 3.50
N LEU A 322 29.83 -16.75 3.16
CA LEU A 322 29.40 -16.29 1.84
C LEU A 322 30.45 -16.62 0.77
N GLU A 323 29.98 -17.01 -0.42
CA GLU A 323 30.85 -17.30 -1.57
C GLU A 323 31.45 -16.01 -2.14
N THR A 324 30.64 -14.95 -2.21
CA THR A 324 31.06 -13.61 -2.59
C THR A 324 30.91 -12.71 -1.38
N GLU A 325 32.00 -12.05 -0.99
CA GLU A 325 31.93 -11.08 0.10
C GLU A 325 31.16 -9.82 -0.35
N PRO A 326 30.12 -9.41 0.39
CA PRO A 326 29.35 -8.24 0.01
C PRO A 326 30.16 -6.95 0.21
N GLY A 327 29.90 -5.98 -0.66
CA GLY A 327 30.44 -4.62 -0.59
C GLY A 327 29.85 -3.79 0.56
N LEU A 328 30.53 -2.71 0.96
CA LEU A 328 29.90 -1.69 1.80
C LEU A 328 28.80 -1.00 0.99
N GLY A 329 27.63 -0.79 1.59
CA GLY A 329 26.45 -0.25 0.89
C GLY A 329 25.57 -1.30 0.22
N GLU A 330 25.98 -2.58 0.19
CA GLU A 330 25.11 -3.67 -0.26
C GLU A 330 24.15 -4.09 0.86
N SER A 331 22.97 -4.60 0.46
CA SER A 331 21.95 -5.02 1.40
C SER A 331 21.98 -6.53 1.70
N VAL A 332 21.61 -6.86 2.93
CA VAL A 332 21.28 -8.23 3.36
C VAL A 332 19.78 -8.32 3.58
N GLU A 333 19.18 -9.42 3.10
CA GLU A 333 17.74 -9.66 3.19
C GLU A 333 17.39 -10.67 4.28
N PHE A 334 16.25 -10.45 4.94
CA PHE A 334 15.69 -11.29 5.98
C PHE A 334 14.21 -11.56 5.74
N ILE A 335 13.76 -12.76 6.07
CA ILE A 335 12.36 -13.15 6.13
C ILE A 335 11.89 -12.91 7.58
N PRO A 336 10.97 -11.96 7.83
CA PRO A 336 10.45 -11.71 9.16
C PRO A 336 9.36 -12.72 9.53
N ASN A 337 9.32 -13.13 10.80
CA ASN A 337 8.14 -13.74 11.41
C ASN A 337 7.08 -12.67 11.75
N TYR A 338 6.01 -13.04 12.46
CA TYR A 338 4.93 -12.10 12.80
C TYR A 338 5.39 -10.91 13.66
N SER A 339 6.18 -11.15 14.71
CA SER A 339 6.63 -10.08 15.62
C SER A 339 7.61 -9.13 14.93
N ALA A 340 8.56 -9.67 14.17
CA ALA A 340 9.49 -8.89 13.37
C ALA A 340 8.76 -8.07 12.31
N LEU A 341 7.79 -8.66 11.59
CA LEU A 341 7.01 -7.94 10.58
C LEU A 341 6.24 -6.79 11.22
N LEU A 342 5.54 -7.04 12.34
CA LEU A 342 4.78 -6.00 13.03
C LEU A 342 5.68 -4.85 13.51
N ALA A 343 6.84 -5.17 14.09
CA ALA A 343 7.81 -4.16 14.52
C ALA A 343 8.30 -3.32 13.33
N CYS A 344 8.76 -3.96 12.24
CA CYS A 344 9.18 -3.26 11.03
C CYS A 344 8.07 -2.39 10.44
N MET A 345 6.84 -2.90 10.37
CA MET A 345 5.70 -2.18 9.77
C MET A 345 5.26 -0.98 10.62
N THR A 346 5.51 -1.00 11.92
CA THR A 346 5.19 0.12 12.84
C THR A 346 6.34 1.11 13.03
N SER A 347 7.60 0.70 12.82
CA SER A 347 8.75 1.60 12.92
C SER A 347 8.68 2.74 11.90
N ALA A 348 8.91 3.97 12.33
CA ALA A 348 9.01 5.14 11.44
C ALA A 348 10.33 5.19 10.67
N TYR A 349 11.33 4.42 11.10
CA TYR A 349 12.70 4.41 10.56
C TYR A 349 12.90 3.35 9.48
N VAL A 350 12.02 2.35 9.42
CA VAL A 350 12.01 1.32 8.37
C VAL A 350 11.12 1.78 7.21
N GLY A 351 11.68 1.90 6.01
CA GLY A 351 10.93 2.17 4.77
C GLY A 351 9.98 1.03 4.41
N LYS A 352 8.92 1.34 3.66
CA LYS A 352 7.98 0.33 3.13
C LYS A 352 7.92 0.51 1.62
N ARG A 353 8.35 -0.51 0.89
CA ARG A 353 8.40 -0.50 -0.57
C ARG A 353 7.53 -1.62 -1.13
N VAL A 354 6.55 -1.27 -1.94
CA VAL A 354 5.75 -2.27 -2.65
C VAL A 354 6.58 -2.84 -3.80
N ILE A 355 6.56 -4.15 -3.95
CA ILE A 355 7.05 -4.81 -5.16
C ILE A 355 5.85 -5.19 -6.02
N LEU A 356 5.75 -4.58 -7.21
CA LEU A 356 4.70 -4.86 -8.20
C LEU A 356 4.86 -6.27 -8.78
N PRO A 357 3.86 -6.90 -9.41
CA PRO A 357 4.04 -8.17 -10.15
C PRO A 357 5.22 -8.18 -11.13
N GLU A 358 5.84 -9.34 -11.38
CA GLU A 358 7.03 -9.46 -12.25
C GLU A 358 6.81 -8.93 -13.68
N HIS A 359 5.62 -9.17 -14.25
CA HIS A 359 5.24 -8.62 -15.56
C HIS A 359 5.22 -7.08 -15.56
N LEU A 360 5.14 -6.42 -14.40
CA LEU A 360 5.23 -4.96 -14.22
C LEU A 360 6.64 -4.46 -13.85
N ARG A 361 7.60 -5.35 -13.56
CA ARG A 361 8.97 -5.03 -13.09
C ARG A 361 10.01 -4.90 -14.21
N HIS A 362 9.73 -5.32 -15.44
CA HIS A 362 10.77 -5.57 -16.44
C HIS A 362 11.54 -4.31 -16.93
N PRO A 363 12.89 -4.39 -17.04
CA PRO A 363 13.67 -3.50 -17.87
C PRO A 363 13.73 -4.11 -19.28
N ARG A 364 12.69 -3.91 -20.11
CA ARG A 364 12.76 -4.27 -21.52
C ARG A 364 12.38 -3.09 -22.38
N ARG A 365 13.34 -2.70 -23.23
CA ARG A 365 13.28 -1.69 -24.30
C ARG A 365 12.57 -0.41 -23.88
N ARG A 366 13.36 0.58 -23.50
CA ARG A 366 12.94 1.98 -23.41
C ARG A 366 12.35 2.40 -24.76
N SER A 367 11.02 2.41 -24.87
CA SER A 367 10.33 2.89 -26.06
C SER A 367 9.43 4.06 -25.75
N VAL A 368 9.38 5.02 -26.66
CA VAL A 368 8.45 6.15 -26.60
C VAL A 368 7.56 6.13 -27.83
N LEU A 369 6.26 6.19 -27.61
CA LEU A 369 5.30 6.46 -28.68
C LEU A 369 4.85 7.91 -28.55
N LEU A 370 5.23 8.75 -29.52
CA LEU A 370 4.82 10.16 -29.55
C LEU A 370 3.49 10.26 -30.31
N VAL A 371 2.42 10.62 -29.61
CA VAL A 371 1.05 10.67 -30.16
C VAL A 371 0.54 12.10 -30.13
N GLY A 372 0.01 12.57 -31.26
CA GLY A 372 -0.65 13.87 -31.35
C GLY A 372 0.08 14.90 -32.19
N ARG A 373 -0.63 15.99 -32.50
CA ARG A 373 -0.18 17.02 -33.45
C ARG A 373 1.01 17.84 -32.93
N LEU A 374 1.19 17.94 -31.62
CA LEU A 374 2.30 18.66 -31.00
C LEU A 374 3.66 18.18 -31.52
N PHE A 375 3.81 16.87 -31.67
CA PHE A 375 5.08 16.29 -32.12
C PHE A 375 5.31 16.52 -33.62
N GLN A 376 4.24 16.76 -34.40
CA GLN A 376 4.11 17.58 -35.62
C GLN A 376 5.33 18.37 -36.09
N ASN A 377 5.67 19.33 -35.24
CA ASN A 377 6.58 20.40 -35.56
C ASN A 377 8.00 19.86 -35.82
N GLU A 378 8.53 20.05 -37.04
CA GLU A 378 9.84 19.52 -37.43
C GLU A 378 10.98 19.96 -36.52
N ARG A 379 10.88 21.14 -35.91
CA ARG A 379 11.89 21.63 -34.99
C ARG A 379 11.78 20.96 -33.61
N TYR A 380 10.56 20.82 -33.11
CA TYR A 380 10.26 20.24 -31.82
C TYR A 380 10.44 18.71 -31.81
N GLY A 381 9.79 18.03 -32.75
CA GLY A 381 9.83 16.57 -32.89
C GLY A 381 11.23 16.04 -33.17
N ARG A 382 11.97 16.59 -34.15
CA ARG A 382 13.33 16.11 -34.45
C ARG A 382 14.32 16.36 -33.32
N GLU A 383 14.19 17.47 -32.58
CA GLU A 383 15.04 17.71 -31.40
C GLU A 383 14.80 16.65 -30.31
N LEU A 384 13.53 16.30 -30.06
CA LEU A 384 13.15 15.26 -29.10
C LEU A 384 13.68 13.89 -29.55
N GLU A 385 13.43 13.51 -30.81
CA GLU A 385 13.89 12.25 -31.42
C GLU A 385 15.41 12.06 -31.31
N THR A 386 16.19 13.09 -31.71
CA THR A 386 17.66 13.07 -31.61
C THR A 386 18.13 12.86 -30.17
N ARG A 387 17.41 13.41 -29.19
CA ARG A 387 17.76 13.30 -27.78
C ARG A 387 17.30 11.96 -27.18
N LEU A 388 16.18 11.40 -27.64
CA LEU A 388 15.71 10.06 -27.26
C LEU A 388 16.70 8.98 -27.72
N GLU A 389 17.23 9.09 -28.94
CA GLU A 389 18.31 8.25 -29.46
C GLU A 389 19.53 8.24 -28.52
N ARG A 390 19.97 9.41 -28.06
CA ARG A 390 21.09 9.53 -27.11
C ARG A 390 20.81 8.93 -25.73
N LEU A 391 19.53 8.75 -25.39
CA LEU A 391 19.09 8.09 -24.16
C LEU A 391 18.81 6.59 -24.36
N ASN A 392 19.16 6.04 -25.54
CA ASN A 392 18.91 4.66 -25.95
C ASN A 392 17.41 4.30 -25.98
N TYR A 393 16.54 5.28 -26.26
CA TYR A 393 15.13 5.01 -26.51
C TYR A 393 14.89 4.65 -27.97
N ARG A 394 14.06 3.64 -28.22
CA ARG A 394 13.37 3.47 -29.50
C ARG A 394 12.17 4.41 -29.51
N PHE A 395 11.85 5.04 -30.63
CA PHE A 395 10.65 5.88 -30.68
C PHE A 395 9.87 5.72 -31.99
N ARG A 396 8.57 6.00 -31.93
CA ARG A 396 7.71 6.08 -33.11
C ARG A 396 6.82 7.31 -33.09
N ARG A 397 6.66 7.89 -34.28
CA ARG A 397 5.76 8.96 -34.71
C ARG A 397 4.34 8.52 -35.06
N THR A 398 3.25 9.05 -34.48
CA THR A 398 1.91 8.94 -35.12
C THR A 398 1.11 10.25 -35.10
N GLU A 399 0.39 10.51 -36.21
CA GLU A 399 -0.49 11.68 -36.42
C GLU A 399 -1.97 11.34 -36.17
N ALA A 400 -2.40 10.11 -36.47
CA ALA A 400 -3.76 9.67 -36.19
C ALA A 400 -3.92 9.55 -34.67
N GLY A 401 -5.00 10.11 -34.12
CA GLY A 401 -5.44 9.74 -32.79
C GLY A 401 -5.57 8.22 -32.76
N LEU A 402 -4.79 7.57 -31.90
CA LEU A 402 -4.89 6.12 -31.72
C LEU A 402 -6.21 5.82 -31.02
N GLY A 403 -6.83 4.71 -31.41
CA GLY A 403 -7.95 4.19 -30.63
C GLY A 403 -7.50 3.80 -29.22
N VAL A 404 -8.46 3.71 -28.30
CA VAL A 404 -8.20 3.33 -26.90
C VAL A 404 -7.45 1.98 -26.81
N GLU A 405 -7.85 0.97 -27.59
CA GLU A 405 -7.23 -0.36 -27.57
C GLU A 405 -5.78 -0.35 -28.10
N GLU A 406 -5.53 0.40 -29.19
CA GLU A 406 -4.19 0.52 -29.75
C GLU A 406 -3.25 1.25 -28.79
N LEU A 407 -3.73 2.32 -28.16
CA LEU A 407 -2.95 3.06 -27.18
C LEU A 407 -2.72 2.23 -25.91
N ALA A 408 -3.72 1.48 -25.44
CA ALA A 408 -3.61 0.60 -24.28
C ALA A 408 -2.55 -0.48 -24.48
N GLY A 409 -2.46 -1.05 -25.68
CA GLY A 409 -1.44 -2.05 -26.04
C GLY A 409 -0.01 -1.51 -26.07
N GLU A 410 0.17 -0.19 -26.09
CA GLU A 410 1.49 0.45 -26.03
C GLU A 410 1.87 0.90 -24.61
N ILE A 411 0.93 0.81 -23.65
CA ILE A 411 1.18 1.07 -22.23
C ILE A 411 1.70 -0.22 -21.58
N GLU A 412 3.02 -0.33 -21.47
CA GLU A 412 3.69 -1.45 -20.83
C GLU A 412 4.93 -0.95 -20.04
N PRO A 413 5.45 -1.70 -19.07
CA PRO A 413 6.68 -1.33 -18.38
C PRO A 413 7.86 -1.14 -19.34
N GLY A 414 8.44 0.06 -19.34
CA GLY A 414 9.53 0.43 -20.26
C GLY A 414 9.07 1.10 -21.56
N ALA A 415 7.78 1.02 -21.89
CA ALA A 415 7.15 1.79 -22.95
C ALA A 415 6.34 2.94 -22.35
N ILE A 416 6.56 4.16 -22.85
CA ILE A 416 5.86 5.36 -22.36
C ILE A 416 5.24 6.06 -23.57
N PRO A 417 3.93 5.91 -23.82
CA PRO A 417 3.24 6.84 -24.70
C PRO A 417 3.30 8.25 -24.12
N VAL A 418 3.72 9.18 -24.98
CA VAL A 418 3.73 10.61 -24.70
C VAL A 418 2.63 11.23 -25.56
N LEU A 419 1.58 11.70 -24.91
CA LEU A 419 0.39 12.28 -25.53
C LEU A 419 0.56 13.79 -25.57
N GLY A 420 0.42 14.39 -26.76
CA GLY A 420 0.57 15.83 -26.95
C GLY A 420 -0.70 16.44 -27.51
N GLY A 421 -1.47 17.12 -26.66
CA GLY A 421 -2.71 17.81 -27.00
C GLY A 421 -3.89 17.42 -26.09
N ARG A 422 -4.70 18.44 -25.73
CA ARG A 422 -5.85 18.31 -24.80
C ARG A 422 -6.91 17.34 -25.30
N GLU A 423 -7.01 17.18 -26.62
CA GLU A 423 -7.95 16.26 -27.25
C GLU A 423 -7.70 14.80 -26.91
N LEU A 424 -6.48 14.44 -26.48
CA LEU A 424 -6.10 13.08 -26.15
C LEU A 424 -6.33 12.72 -24.67
N CYS A 425 -6.69 13.67 -23.80
CA CYS A 425 -6.82 13.45 -22.37
C CYS A 425 -7.75 12.28 -22.01
N VAL A 426 -8.97 12.29 -22.54
CA VAL A 426 -9.96 11.22 -22.27
C VAL A 426 -9.47 9.89 -22.82
N THR A 427 -9.01 9.85 -24.07
CA THR A 427 -8.51 8.63 -24.72
C THR A 427 -7.30 8.05 -24.00
N GLY A 428 -6.39 8.90 -23.50
CA GLY A 428 -5.23 8.50 -22.71
C GLY A 428 -5.64 7.85 -21.39
N LEU A 429 -6.57 8.46 -20.66
CA LEU A 429 -7.10 7.91 -19.41
C LEU A 429 -7.87 6.60 -19.63
N GLU A 430 -8.66 6.50 -20.71
CA GLU A 430 -9.34 5.26 -21.10
C GLU A 430 -8.34 4.15 -21.43
N ALA A 431 -7.28 4.46 -22.19
CA ALA A 431 -6.24 3.51 -22.52
C ALA A 431 -5.47 3.04 -21.28
N ALA A 432 -5.17 3.95 -20.36
CA ALA A 432 -4.58 3.63 -19.07
C ALA A 432 -5.49 2.71 -18.24
N ALA A 433 -6.80 2.99 -18.22
CA ALA A 433 -7.79 2.17 -17.52
C ALA A 433 -8.02 0.80 -18.18
N ALA A 434 -7.75 0.66 -19.47
CA ALA A 434 -7.79 -0.61 -20.21
C ALA A 434 -6.53 -1.45 -20.01
N SER A 435 -5.37 -0.81 -19.83
CA SER A 435 -4.09 -1.49 -19.65
C SER A 435 -3.80 -1.85 -18.19
N MET A 436 -4.20 -1.01 -17.23
CA MET A 436 -3.89 -1.18 -15.81
C MET A 436 -5.15 -1.37 -14.97
N ASN A 437 -5.14 -2.34 -14.04
CA ASN A 437 -6.29 -2.53 -13.13
C ASN A 437 -6.42 -1.37 -12.13
N GLN A 438 -5.29 -0.80 -11.73
CA GLN A 438 -5.21 0.40 -10.89
C GLN A 438 -4.07 1.29 -11.35
N PHE A 439 -4.31 2.58 -11.56
CA PHE A 439 -3.27 3.57 -11.82
C PHE A 439 -3.48 4.83 -10.97
N GLY A 440 -2.46 5.65 -10.82
CA GLY A 440 -2.58 6.95 -10.14
C GLY A 440 -2.32 8.11 -11.10
N LEU A 441 -2.77 9.29 -10.71
CA LEU A 441 -2.69 10.49 -11.52
C LEU A 441 -1.95 11.61 -10.77
N LEU A 442 -0.81 12.02 -11.31
CA LEU A 442 -0.17 13.29 -10.95
C LEU A 442 -0.52 14.32 -12.01
N TRP A 443 -1.32 15.32 -11.64
CA TRP A 443 -1.70 16.41 -12.52
C TRP A 443 -0.98 17.68 -12.09
N VAL A 444 -0.05 18.12 -12.93
CA VAL A 444 0.77 19.31 -12.71
C VAL A 444 0.24 20.45 -13.56
N ASP A 445 -0.44 21.40 -12.92
CA ASP A 445 -1.10 22.52 -13.60
C ASP A 445 -1.24 23.71 -12.66
N SER A 446 -1.17 24.92 -13.23
CA SER A 446 -1.41 26.17 -12.50
C SER A 446 -2.89 26.54 -12.43
N THR A 447 -3.72 26.01 -13.33
CA THR A 447 -5.15 26.34 -13.39
C THR A 447 -5.99 25.07 -13.55
N ILE A 448 -6.99 24.88 -12.66
CA ILE A 448 -7.91 23.74 -12.70
C ILE A 448 -9.32 24.21 -13.06
N ARG A 449 -9.83 23.72 -14.18
CA ARG A 449 -11.19 24.01 -14.68
C ARG A 449 -12.14 22.86 -14.37
N SER A 450 -13.40 23.20 -14.11
CA SER A 450 -14.47 22.27 -13.73
C SER A 450 -14.76 21.22 -14.81
N GLU A 451 -14.78 21.63 -16.08
CA GLU A 451 -15.01 20.75 -17.22
C GLU A 451 -13.88 19.71 -17.37
N GLU A 452 -12.62 20.16 -17.28
CA GLU A 452 -11.45 19.28 -17.41
C GLU A 452 -11.37 18.30 -16.24
N LEU A 453 -11.59 18.79 -15.02
CA LEU A 453 -11.65 17.93 -13.83
C LEU A 453 -12.75 16.87 -13.96
N SER A 454 -13.94 17.23 -14.46
CA SER A 454 -15.04 16.29 -14.61
C SER A 454 -14.72 15.15 -15.58
N ARG A 455 -14.02 15.46 -16.68
CA ARG A 455 -13.54 14.46 -17.65
C ARG A 455 -12.49 13.53 -17.02
N VAL A 456 -11.52 14.10 -16.30
CA VAL A 456 -10.45 13.35 -15.62
C VAL A 456 -10.98 12.38 -14.58
N LEU A 457 -12.00 12.80 -13.82
CA LEU A 457 -12.61 11.96 -12.78
C LEU A 457 -13.43 10.79 -13.34
N GLY A 458 -13.61 10.69 -14.65
CA GLY A 458 -14.35 9.59 -15.27
C GLY A 458 -15.80 9.51 -14.80
N ARG A 459 -16.43 10.64 -14.44
CA ARG A 459 -17.83 10.65 -13.98
C ARG A 459 -18.79 10.04 -15.01
N ASP A 460 -18.45 10.16 -16.29
CA ASP A 460 -19.19 9.59 -17.41
C ASP A 460 -18.53 8.31 -17.98
N ASN A 461 -17.45 7.81 -17.35
CA ASN A 461 -16.73 6.62 -17.79
C ASN A 461 -16.45 5.66 -16.61
N GLU A 462 -17.21 4.56 -16.58
CA GLU A 462 -17.14 3.55 -15.52
C GLU A 462 -15.78 2.84 -15.45
N GLN A 463 -15.08 2.72 -16.58
CA GLN A 463 -13.78 2.05 -16.62
C GLN A 463 -12.69 2.91 -15.96
N ILE A 464 -12.67 4.21 -16.25
CA ILE A 464 -11.74 5.15 -15.57
C ILE A 464 -12.02 5.16 -14.07
N SER A 465 -13.27 5.29 -13.65
CA SER A 465 -13.62 5.36 -12.22
C SER A 465 -13.31 4.08 -11.44
N ARG A 466 -13.30 2.90 -12.10
CA ARG A 466 -12.84 1.65 -11.48
C ARG A 466 -11.32 1.59 -11.35
N SER A 467 -10.57 2.06 -12.35
CA SER A 467 -9.11 1.92 -12.41
C SER A 467 -8.35 3.11 -11.79
N LEU A 468 -8.95 4.29 -11.67
CA LEU A 468 -8.36 5.49 -11.06
C LEU A 468 -9.06 5.82 -9.75
N ASP A 469 -8.46 5.37 -8.65
CA ASP A 469 -8.90 5.69 -7.30
C ASP A 469 -8.70 7.19 -7.00
N LEU A 470 -9.74 7.87 -6.51
CA LEU A 470 -9.69 9.30 -6.17
C LEU A 470 -8.59 9.63 -5.15
N SER A 471 -8.26 8.68 -4.27
CA SER A 471 -7.18 8.84 -3.32
C SER A 471 -5.79 8.90 -3.97
N ASN A 472 -5.65 8.36 -5.18
CA ASN A 472 -4.43 8.31 -5.96
C ASN A 472 -4.32 9.47 -6.96
N ILE A 473 -5.17 10.49 -6.84
CA ILE A 473 -5.10 11.74 -7.60
C ILE A 473 -4.42 12.82 -6.76
N VAL A 474 -3.41 13.47 -7.34
CA VAL A 474 -2.74 14.62 -6.75
C VAL A 474 -2.64 15.74 -7.77
N LEU A 475 -3.11 16.92 -7.40
CA LEU A 475 -2.92 18.16 -8.15
C LEU A 475 -1.70 18.91 -7.59
N LEU A 476 -0.79 19.36 -8.43
CA LEU A 476 0.45 20.02 -8.02
C LEU A 476 0.68 21.31 -8.82
N GLY A 477 1.08 22.37 -8.12
CA GLY A 477 1.37 23.67 -8.73
C GLY A 477 0.14 24.54 -8.89
N VAL A 478 -0.97 24.20 -8.22
CA VAL A 478 -2.25 24.86 -8.46
C VAL A 478 -2.26 26.27 -7.89
N ARG A 479 -2.59 27.24 -8.74
CA ARG A 479 -2.74 28.65 -8.38
C ARG A 479 -4.19 29.09 -8.44
N GLU A 480 -4.88 28.72 -9.51
CA GLU A 480 -6.27 29.11 -9.78
C GLU A 480 -7.16 27.87 -9.91
N ILE A 481 -8.33 27.90 -9.26
CA ILE A 481 -9.33 26.83 -9.33
C ILE A 481 -10.69 27.48 -9.52
N GLU A 482 -11.45 27.03 -10.52
CA GLU A 482 -12.86 27.43 -10.67
C GLU A 482 -13.69 26.99 -9.46
N GLU A 483 -14.68 27.78 -9.08
CA GLU A 483 -15.44 27.54 -7.84
C GLU A 483 -16.08 26.14 -7.80
N ASP A 484 -16.69 25.71 -8.90
CA ASP A 484 -17.28 24.37 -9.05
C ASP A 484 -16.23 23.25 -8.93
N ALA A 485 -15.04 23.46 -9.52
CA ALA A 485 -13.92 22.52 -9.40
C ALA A 485 -13.43 22.41 -7.96
N ALA A 486 -13.33 23.54 -7.25
CA ALA A 486 -12.92 23.57 -5.85
C ALA A 486 -13.90 22.81 -4.94
N GLN A 487 -15.21 22.94 -5.20
CA GLN A 487 -16.23 22.18 -4.49
C GLN A 487 -16.08 20.67 -4.73
N ILE A 488 -15.87 20.25 -5.98
CA ILE A 488 -15.65 18.84 -6.32
C ILE A 488 -14.40 18.30 -5.61
N ILE A 489 -13.26 19.00 -5.72
CA ILE A 489 -12.00 18.61 -5.07
C ILE A 489 -12.17 18.42 -3.56
N ARG A 490 -12.84 19.36 -2.88
CA ARG A 490 -13.10 19.27 -1.43
C ARG A 490 -14.02 18.10 -1.09
N SER A 491 -15.10 17.93 -1.84
CA SER A 491 -16.07 16.84 -1.60
C SER A 491 -15.45 15.45 -1.77
N LEU A 492 -14.48 15.33 -2.67
CA LEU A 492 -13.78 14.08 -2.99
C LEU A 492 -12.45 13.91 -2.25
N ASN A 493 -12.07 14.88 -1.41
CA ASN A 493 -10.81 14.89 -0.65
C ASN A 493 -9.55 14.64 -1.51
N ILE A 494 -9.53 15.22 -2.72
CA ILE A 494 -8.40 15.14 -3.64
C ILE A 494 -7.25 15.99 -3.10
N GLN A 495 -6.03 15.45 -3.10
CA GLN A 495 -4.87 16.22 -2.63
C GLN A 495 -4.55 17.33 -3.62
N VAL A 496 -4.35 18.53 -3.10
CA VAL A 496 -3.83 19.66 -3.84
C VAL A 496 -2.56 20.16 -3.14
N PHE A 497 -1.53 20.44 -3.92
CA PHE A 497 -0.38 21.23 -3.51
C PHE A 497 -0.39 22.53 -4.32
N THR A 498 -0.77 23.59 -3.64
CA THR A 498 -0.88 24.94 -4.20
C THR A 498 0.50 25.58 -4.38
N MET A 499 0.57 26.66 -5.15
CA MET A 499 1.78 27.47 -5.26
C MET A 499 2.21 28.07 -3.91
N GLU A 500 1.27 28.33 -3.00
CA GLU A 500 1.56 28.77 -1.63
C GLU A 500 2.26 27.67 -0.83
N GLU A 501 1.77 26.44 -0.87
CA GLU A 501 2.39 25.30 -0.19
C GLU A 501 3.78 24.99 -0.75
N ILE A 502 3.96 25.11 -2.08
CA ILE A 502 5.25 24.97 -2.75
C ILE A 502 6.27 26.01 -2.25
N SER A 503 5.80 27.20 -1.88
CA SER A 503 6.66 28.25 -1.30
C SER A 503 7.06 27.98 0.15
N LEU A 504 6.31 27.14 0.87
CA LEU A 504 6.50 26.89 2.30
C LEU A 504 7.20 25.55 2.60
N ILE A 505 6.94 24.54 1.77
CA ILE A 505 7.45 23.17 1.96
C ILE A 505 8.53 22.92 0.91
N PRO A 506 9.67 22.31 1.28
CA PRO A 506 10.69 21.98 0.29
C PRO A 506 10.11 21.18 -0.88
N MET A 507 10.27 21.68 -2.11
CA MET A 507 9.67 21.09 -3.32
C MET A 507 9.94 19.58 -3.46
N ARG A 508 11.13 19.14 -3.06
CA ARG A 508 11.49 17.71 -3.05
C ARG A 508 10.57 16.87 -2.15
N GLU A 509 10.15 17.42 -1.01
CA GLU A 509 9.24 16.75 -0.08
C GLU A 509 7.82 16.71 -0.65
N ILE A 510 7.34 17.80 -1.24
CA ILE A 510 6.05 17.83 -1.95
C ILE A 510 6.02 16.74 -3.04
N ILE A 511 7.00 16.73 -3.94
CA ILE A 511 7.05 15.74 -5.03
C ILE A 511 7.13 14.32 -4.48
N ARG A 512 7.90 14.09 -3.41
CA ARG A 512 7.99 12.78 -2.76
C ARG A 512 6.63 12.34 -2.21
N GLN A 513 5.88 13.24 -1.58
CA GLN A 513 4.53 12.95 -1.08
C GLN A 513 3.55 12.67 -2.23
N SER A 514 3.58 13.50 -3.28
CA SER A 514 2.76 13.33 -4.47
C SER A 514 3.01 11.98 -5.13
N LEU A 515 4.26 11.65 -5.46
CA LEU A 515 4.62 10.39 -6.10
C LEU A 515 4.32 9.18 -5.21
N LYS A 516 4.52 9.29 -3.90
CA LYS A 516 4.15 8.22 -2.96
C LYS A 516 2.66 7.94 -3.00
N ARG A 517 1.82 8.98 -3.02
CA ARG A 517 0.36 8.88 -3.03
C ARG A 517 -0.14 8.34 -4.38
N THR A 518 0.30 8.90 -5.50
CA THR A 518 -0.11 8.44 -6.84
C THR A 518 0.43 7.06 -7.21
N SER A 519 1.54 6.62 -6.60
CA SER A 519 2.09 5.27 -6.82
C SER A 519 1.55 4.24 -5.80
N MET A 520 0.66 4.64 -4.89
CA MET A 520 0.24 3.78 -3.78
C MET A 520 -0.78 2.72 -4.24
N GLY A 521 -0.32 1.50 -4.51
CA GLY A 521 -1.22 0.40 -4.90
C GLY A 521 -1.68 0.46 -6.34
N THR A 522 -0.88 1.12 -7.17
CA THR A 522 -1.11 1.32 -8.59
C THR A 522 -0.03 0.58 -9.39
N GLU A 523 -0.38 0.17 -10.60
CA GLU A 523 0.52 -0.50 -11.55
C GLU A 523 1.43 0.50 -12.29
N GLY A 524 1.08 1.79 -12.18
CA GLY A 524 1.90 2.90 -12.59
C GLY A 524 1.21 4.26 -12.47
N LEU A 525 1.92 5.26 -13.00
CA LEU A 525 1.58 6.66 -12.91
C LEU A 525 1.21 7.20 -14.30
N TYR A 526 0.05 7.84 -14.34
CA TYR A 526 -0.32 8.79 -15.37
C TYR A 526 0.16 10.18 -14.94
N LEU A 527 1.09 10.78 -15.68
CA LEU A 527 1.52 12.15 -15.44
C LEU A 527 0.86 13.05 -16.49
N LYS A 528 -0.03 13.94 -16.03
CA LYS A 528 -0.59 15.01 -16.86
C LYS A 528 0.13 16.31 -16.53
N PHE A 529 0.72 16.94 -17.54
CA PHE A 529 1.53 18.13 -17.37
C PHE A 529 1.07 19.26 -18.30
N SER A 530 0.68 20.37 -17.70
CA SER A 530 0.28 21.57 -18.44
C SER A 530 1.45 22.54 -18.59
N GLY A 531 1.71 22.99 -19.82
CA GLY A 531 2.75 23.99 -20.08
C GLY A 531 2.54 25.32 -19.33
N ARG A 532 1.30 25.65 -18.95
CA ARG A 532 0.96 26.86 -18.18
C ARG A 532 1.64 26.93 -16.81
N VAL A 533 1.97 25.77 -16.24
CA VAL A 533 2.61 25.71 -14.92
C VAL A 533 4.12 25.96 -15.01
N ALA A 534 4.72 25.90 -16.19
CA ALA A 534 6.16 25.97 -16.41
C ALA A 534 6.59 27.32 -17.00
N ASP A 535 6.17 28.39 -16.35
CA ASP A 535 6.36 29.77 -16.83
C ASP A 535 7.67 30.42 -16.33
N ASN A 536 8.58 29.61 -15.79
CA ASN A 536 9.86 30.01 -15.23
C ASN A 536 9.76 30.93 -14.00
N GLY A 537 8.76 30.71 -13.15
CA GLY A 537 8.65 31.38 -11.85
C GLY A 537 8.06 32.78 -11.92
N ASN A 538 7.34 33.11 -13.00
CA ASN A 538 6.54 34.34 -13.02
C ASN A 538 5.36 34.17 -12.06
N ASP A 539 4.58 33.13 -12.31
CA ASP A 539 3.34 32.79 -11.62
C ASP A 539 3.18 31.28 -11.38
N GLY A 540 4.02 30.45 -12.01
CA GLY A 540 4.10 29.01 -11.92
C GLY A 540 5.48 28.54 -11.41
N LEU A 541 5.83 27.30 -11.74
CA LEU A 541 7.08 26.68 -11.37
C LEU A 541 8.26 27.30 -12.13
N THR A 542 9.38 27.46 -11.43
CA THR A 542 10.66 27.75 -12.06
C THR A 542 11.12 26.57 -12.91
N ASN A 543 11.98 26.81 -13.91
CA ASN A 543 12.57 25.74 -14.71
C ASN A 543 13.25 24.66 -13.84
N ARG A 544 13.85 25.05 -12.71
CA ARG A 544 14.50 24.14 -11.77
C ARG A 544 13.49 23.24 -11.07
N GLU A 545 12.36 23.78 -10.62
CA GLU A 545 11.30 23.01 -9.98
C GLU A 545 10.62 22.07 -10.97
N THR A 546 10.36 22.54 -12.19
CA THR A 546 9.81 21.71 -13.26
C THR A 546 10.75 20.54 -13.59
N HIS A 547 12.05 20.79 -13.75
CA HIS A 547 13.04 19.71 -13.90
C HIS A 547 13.01 18.74 -12.71
N LEU A 548 12.93 19.25 -11.48
CA LEU A 548 12.88 18.41 -10.28
C LEU A 548 11.65 17.49 -10.26
N VAL A 549 10.46 18.00 -10.61
CA VAL A 549 9.22 17.19 -10.74
C VAL A 549 9.43 16.05 -11.72
N MET A 550 9.96 16.37 -12.91
CA MET A 550 10.16 15.41 -13.98
C MET A 550 11.23 14.37 -13.64
N GLU A 551 12.39 14.80 -13.13
CA GLU A 551 13.50 13.91 -12.75
C GLU A 551 13.12 12.98 -11.60
N MET A 552 12.39 13.47 -10.60
CA MET A 552 11.90 12.63 -9.50
C MET A 552 10.84 11.65 -9.97
N THR A 553 9.97 12.04 -10.92
CA THR A 553 9.01 11.13 -11.53
C THR A 553 9.73 9.99 -12.27
N ALA A 554 10.75 10.32 -13.07
CA ALA A 554 11.58 9.34 -13.74
C ALA A 554 12.28 8.40 -12.75
N ALA A 555 12.85 8.95 -11.66
CA ALA A 555 13.54 8.19 -10.64
C ALA A 555 12.64 7.24 -9.86
N TYR A 556 11.33 7.54 -9.77
CA TYR A 556 10.34 6.66 -9.14
C TYR A 556 10.05 5.40 -9.97
N ASN A 557 10.40 5.37 -11.26
CA ASN A 557 10.21 4.25 -12.19
C ASN A 557 8.75 3.74 -12.29
N THR A 558 7.77 4.59 -11.98
CA THR A 558 6.33 4.27 -12.06
C THR A 558 5.63 4.89 -13.26
N LEU A 559 6.25 5.82 -13.97
CA LEU A 559 5.65 6.48 -15.13
C LEU A 559 5.24 5.46 -16.21
N ARG A 560 3.97 5.53 -16.62
CA ARG A 560 3.37 4.69 -17.68
C ARG A 560 2.81 5.51 -18.83
N VAL A 561 2.25 6.67 -18.54
CA VAL A 561 1.73 7.59 -19.54
C VAL A 561 2.17 9.00 -19.19
N LEU A 562 2.62 9.76 -20.20
CA LEU A 562 2.97 11.17 -20.05
C LEU A 562 2.10 12.00 -21.00
N GLU A 563 1.14 12.72 -20.45
CA GLU A 563 0.32 13.67 -21.20
C GLU A 563 0.86 15.08 -21.03
N ILE A 564 0.93 15.81 -22.14
CA ILE A 564 1.36 17.20 -22.18
C ILE A 564 0.38 18.03 -22.99
N ASP A 565 0.00 19.15 -22.38
CA ASP A 565 -0.76 20.20 -23.05
C ASP A 565 0.12 21.43 -23.24
N ASP A 566 0.36 21.80 -24.50
CA ASP A 566 0.90 23.11 -24.85
C ASP A 566 -0.30 24.07 -24.94
N ASP A 567 -0.38 25.06 -24.06
CA ASP A 567 -1.41 26.10 -24.16
C ASP A 567 -0.97 27.04 -25.28
N GLU A 568 -1.23 26.68 -26.55
CA GLU A 568 -1.17 27.68 -27.62
C GLU A 568 -2.24 28.73 -27.29
N PRO A 569 -1.87 30.00 -27.01
CA PRO A 569 -2.84 31.00 -26.67
C PRO A 569 -3.77 31.21 -27.87
N ASP A 570 -5.08 31.18 -27.62
CA ASP A 570 -6.09 31.62 -28.58
C ASP A 570 -5.76 33.08 -28.93
N GLU A 571 -5.44 33.38 -30.21
CA GLU A 571 -4.91 34.69 -30.64
C GLU A 571 -5.82 35.89 -30.29
N ALA A 572 -7.05 35.62 -29.87
CA ALA A 572 -8.08 36.61 -29.58
C ALA A 572 -8.08 37.21 -28.16
N SER A 573 -7.34 36.65 -27.20
CA SER A 573 -7.30 37.22 -25.84
C SER A 573 -6.05 36.80 -25.08
N LEU A 574 -5.12 37.73 -24.81
CA LEU A 574 -4.31 37.88 -23.58
C LEU A 574 -3.10 38.82 -23.79
N ASP A 575 -2.57 39.31 -22.66
CA ASP A 575 -1.48 40.29 -22.52
C ASP A 575 -0.14 39.80 -23.14
N SER A 576 0.63 40.73 -23.70
CA SER A 576 1.89 40.48 -24.41
C SER A 576 3.00 39.81 -23.58
N ALA A 577 2.90 39.89 -22.24
CA ALA A 577 3.80 39.20 -21.31
C ALA A 577 3.46 37.70 -21.18
N TYR A 578 2.17 37.34 -21.11
CA TYR A 578 1.70 35.95 -21.05
C TYR A 578 2.05 35.19 -22.33
N ILE A 579 1.93 35.84 -23.50
CA ILE A 579 2.32 35.26 -24.78
C ILE A 579 3.83 34.96 -24.84
N ARG A 580 4.68 35.78 -24.20
CA ARG A 580 6.13 35.52 -24.14
C ARG A 580 6.48 34.39 -23.18
N SER A 581 5.93 34.38 -21.98
CA SER A 581 6.18 33.30 -21.00
C SER A 581 5.66 31.96 -21.51
N SER A 582 4.48 31.93 -22.13
CA SER A 582 3.92 30.75 -22.80
C SER A 582 4.83 30.24 -23.91
N ARG A 583 5.35 31.12 -24.78
CA ARG A 583 6.30 30.73 -25.84
C ARG A 583 7.64 30.22 -25.30
N GLU A 584 8.12 30.75 -24.16
CA GLU A 584 9.33 30.27 -23.49
C GLU A 584 9.10 28.92 -22.79
N ALA A 585 7.91 28.68 -22.23
CA ALA A 585 7.50 27.40 -21.67
C ALA A 585 7.45 26.31 -22.76
N SER A 586 6.82 26.59 -23.91
CA SER A 586 6.79 25.67 -25.07
C SER A 586 8.20 25.37 -25.60
N ALA A 587 9.13 26.34 -25.56
CA ALA A 587 10.51 26.15 -26.00
C ALA A 587 11.33 25.24 -25.06
N ASN A 588 11.02 25.20 -23.76
CA ASN A 588 11.70 24.34 -22.80
C ASN A 588 11.05 22.95 -22.65
N MET A 589 9.83 22.77 -23.13
CA MET A 589 9.06 21.52 -23.04
C MET A 589 9.82 20.25 -23.47
N PRO A 590 10.61 20.22 -24.58
CA PRO A 590 11.40 19.04 -24.92
C PRO A 590 12.40 18.64 -23.84
N ARG A 591 12.91 19.62 -23.08
CA ARG A 591 13.89 19.38 -22.01
C ARG A 591 13.22 18.79 -20.77
N PHE A 592 12.01 19.24 -20.43
CA PHE A 592 11.22 18.67 -19.35
C PHE A 592 10.80 17.24 -19.66
N LEU A 593 10.32 17.00 -20.89
CA LEU A 593 10.03 15.66 -21.42
C LEU A 593 11.17 14.68 -21.21
N LEU A 594 12.38 15.05 -21.66
CA LEU A 594 13.54 14.19 -21.52
C LEU A 594 13.92 13.96 -20.06
N SER A 595 13.65 14.92 -19.18
CA SER A 595 13.89 14.76 -17.74
C SER A 595 12.93 13.73 -17.14
N ALA A 596 11.66 13.72 -17.57
CA ALA A 596 10.67 12.71 -17.20
C ALA A 596 11.02 11.31 -17.74
N LEU A 597 11.75 11.27 -18.84
CA LEU A 597 12.27 10.05 -19.47
C LEU A 597 13.69 9.68 -18.97
N GLY A 598 14.14 10.28 -17.85
CA GLY A 598 15.36 9.86 -17.16
C GLY A 598 16.67 10.35 -17.77
N LYS A 599 16.66 11.48 -18.49
CA LYS A 599 17.88 12.14 -18.98
C LYS A 599 18.86 12.39 -17.85
N ARG A 600 20.12 12.00 -18.05
CA ARG A 600 21.25 12.34 -17.16
C ARG A 600 22.28 13.19 -17.91
N ILE A 601 22.86 14.16 -17.20
CA ILE A 601 23.91 15.03 -17.77
C ILE A 601 25.22 14.26 -17.93
N LEU A 602 25.54 13.40 -16.97
CA LEU A 602 26.64 12.44 -17.05
C LEU A 602 26.08 11.10 -17.51
N PRO A 603 26.54 10.55 -18.65
CA PRO A 603 26.14 9.22 -19.07
C PRO A 603 26.58 8.21 -17.99
N VAL A 604 25.68 7.31 -17.62
CA VAL A 604 26.08 6.12 -16.87
C VAL A 604 26.91 5.30 -17.85
N ILE A 605 28.17 5.00 -17.50
CA ILE A 605 28.96 4.03 -18.23
C ILE A 605 28.24 2.71 -18.04
N SER A 606 27.41 2.31 -19.00
CA SER A 606 26.85 0.97 -19.04
C SER A 606 28.00 0.00 -19.25
N GLU A 607 28.16 -0.96 -18.34
CA GLU A 607 28.89 -2.19 -18.67
C GLU A 607 28.25 -2.81 -19.92
N PRO A 608 29.05 -3.37 -20.83
CA PRO A 608 28.52 -3.94 -22.07
C PRO A 608 27.49 -5.03 -21.74
N ASP A 609 26.32 -4.93 -22.38
CA ASP A 609 25.29 -5.97 -22.35
C ASP A 609 25.90 -7.30 -22.85
N GLU A 610 26.02 -8.30 -21.97
CA GLU A 610 26.17 -9.72 -22.35
C GLU A 610 24.79 -10.38 -22.59
#